data_AF-A0A8X7TG21-F1
#
_entry.id   AF-A0A8X7TG21-F1
#
_cell.length_a   1.000
_cell.length_b   1.000
_cell.length_c   1.000
_cell.angle_alpha   90.00
_cell.angle_beta   90.00
_cell.angle_gamma   90.00
#
_symmetry.space_group_name_H-M   'P 1'
#
loop_
_entity.id
_entity.type
_entity.pdbx_description
1 polymer ?
#
loop_
_entity_poly.entity_id
_entity_poly.type
_entity_poly.pdbx_seq_one_letter_code
_entity_poly.pdbx_strand_id
1 'polypeptide(L)'
;MDLAICAACKFTSNGPCTLGNGNACVMAPYFPSTEPDKFDRVNKVFGVVIVYKILSVLEEPCQREYAANALCYEAEARIQDPIHGYADPKLAFDNILNRLKRDIDSAINELEIPMDKVPQYFNLPISIDFAEPCLFSLINEMLELNENQKNQLRRLVDARRKEIAAMRINDQDDVHRADGASPSSGPPNQNKP
;
A
#
# COMPACT_ATOMS: atom_id res chain seq x y z
N MET A 1 40.90 -22.10 -11.94
CA MET A 1 39.56 -21.48 -11.86
C MET A 1 39.72 -20.29 -10.94
N ASP A 2 39.81 -19.10 -11.51
CA ASP A 2 40.00 -17.87 -10.74
C ASP A 2 38.79 -17.68 -9.82
N LEU A 3 39.07 -17.56 -8.52
CA LEU A 3 38.04 -17.35 -7.51
C LEU A 3 37.46 -15.94 -7.73
N ALA A 4 36.28 -15.86 -8.33
CA ALA A 4 35.68 -14.59 -8.73
C ALA A 4 35.41 -13.72 -7.49
N ILE A 5 36.08 -12.56 -7.41
CA ILE A 5 35.87 -11.54 -6.37
C ILE A 5 34.56 -10.82 -6.67
N CYS A 6 33.69 -10.64 -5.68
CA CYS A 6 32.42 -9.91 -5.86
C CYS A 6 32.66 -8.44 -6.25
N ALA A 7 31.67 -7.81 -6.89
CA ALA A 7 31.81 -6.44 -7.39
C ALA A 7 32.17 -5.44 -6.28
N ALA A 8 31.70 -5.66 -5.05
CA ALA A 8 31.97 -4.78 -3.93
C ALA A 8 33.41 -4.87 -3.39
N CYS A 9 33.93 -6.10 -3.22
CA CYS A 9 35.28 -6.33 -2.73
C CYS A 9 36.37 -5.86 -3.72
N LYS A 10 36.03 -5.65 -5.00
CA LYS A 10 36.92 -4.99 -5.97
C LYS A 10 37.32 -3.57 -5.53
N PHE A 11 36.47 -2.88 -4.77
CA PHE A 11 36.71 -1.51 -4.28
C PHE A 11 37.40 -1.45 -2.92
N THR A 12 37.69 -2.60 -2.31
CA THR A 12 38.38 -2.67 -1.01
C THR A 12 39.84 -3.05 -1.20
N SER A 13 40.75 -2.31 -0.58
CA SER A 13 42.19 -2.62 -0.58
C SER A 13 42.58 -3.81 0.33
N ASN A 14 41.64 -4.32 1.14
CA ASN A 14 41.92 -5.16 2.32
C ASN A 14 41.35 -6.59 2.24
N GLY A 15 41.66 -7.31 1.16
CA GLY A 15 41.66 -8.78 1.19
C GLY A 15 40.68 -9.48 0.25
N PRO A 16 40.91 -10.78 -0.03
CA PRO A 16 40.11 -11.56 -0.95
C PRO A 16 38.67 -11.64 -0.46
N CYS A 17 37.71 -11.53 -1.37
CA CYS A 17 36.34 -11.96 -1.13
C CYS A 17 36.41 -13.43 -0.70
N THR A 18 36.28 -13.73 0.59
CA THR A 18 36.42 -15.08 1.16
C THR A 18 35.23 -15.94 0.74
N LEU A 19 35.18 -16.30 -0.54
CA LEU A 19 34.47 -17.44 -1.07
C LEU A 19 35.35 -18.66 -0.84
N GLY A 20 35.51 -19.04 0.42
CA GLY A 20 36.34 -20.14 0.87
C GLY A 20 36.98 -19.80 2.21
N ASN A 21 36.69 -20.63 3.21
CA ASN A 21 37.31 -20.73 4.54
C ASN A 21 37.35 -19.51 5.49
N GLY A 22 36.18 -19.10 6.00
CA GLY A 22 36.14 -18.58 7.38
C GLY A 22 34.90 -17.78 7.74
N ASN A 23 34.50 -16.84 6.88
CA ASN A 23 33.26 -16.06 6.98
C ASN A 23 32.78 -15.71 5.56
N ALA A 24 31.53 -16.03 5.23
CA ALA A 24 30.95 -15.69 3.93
C ALA A 24 30.87 -14.16 3.76
N CYS A 25 31.30 -13.63 2.60
CA CYS A 25 31.21 -12.20 2.32
C CYS A 25 29.74 -11.74 2.31
N VAL A 26 29.38 -10.79 3.18
CA VAL A 26 28.00 -10.27 3.32
C VAL A 26 27.49 -9.57 2.06
N MET A 27 28.39 -9.01 1.24
CA MET A 27 28.01 -8.28 0.02
C MET A 27 27.89 -9.18 -1.21
N ALA A 28 28.57 -10.33 -1.22
CA ALA A 28 28.70 -11.15 -2.42
C ALA A 28 27.36 -11.64 -3.00
N PRO A 29 26.34 -12.02 -2.20
CA PRO A 29 25.03 -12.41 -2.73
C PRO A 29 24.30 -11.28 -3.48
N TYR A 30 24.56 -10.02 -3.12
CA TYR A 30 23.79 -8.86 -3.62
C TYR A 30 24.52 -8.08 -4.72
N PHE A 31 25.87 -8.18 -4.74
CA PHE A 31 26.76 -7.52 -5.69
C PHE A 31 27.71 -8.54 -6.33
N PRO A 32 27.18 -9.44 -7.18
CA PRO A 32 27.98 -10.47 -7.83
C PRO A 32 28.99 -9.85 -8.81
N SER A 33 30.04 -10.59 -9.13
CA SER A 33 31.06 -10.16 -10.10
C SER A 33 30.52 -9.99 -11.53
N THR A 34 29.36 -10.58 -11.84
CA THR A 34 28.68 -10.50 -13.14
C THR A 34 28.04 -9.14 -13.38
N GLU A 35 27.80 -8.35 -12.33
CA GLU A 35 27.12 -7.05 -12.41
C GLU A 35 27.96 -5.94 -11.75
N PRO A 36 29.17 -5.64 -12.28
CA PRO A 36 30.05 -4.63 -11.67
C PRO A 36 29.40 -3.24 -11.64
N ASP A 37 28.74 -2.86 -12.73
CA ASP A 37 28.10 -1.53 -12.88
C ASP A 37 27.08 -1.25 -11.77
N LYS A 38 26.42 -2.29 -11.26
CA LYS A 38 25.44 -2.17 -10.16
C LYS A 38 26.12 -1.64 -8.90
N PHE A 39 27.28 -2.19 -8.53
CA PHE A 39 28.00 -1.71 -7.36
C PHE A 39 28.74 -0.41 -7.62
N ASP A 40 29.21 -0.15 -8.84
CA ASP A 40 29.88 1.10 -9.20
C ASP A 40 29.01 2.32 -8.87
N ARG A 41 27.71 2.24 -9.19
CA ARG A 41 26.73 3.29 -8.88
C ARG A 41 26.54 3.48 -7.38
N VAL A 42 26.36 2.39 -6.64
CA VAL A 42 26.20 2.41 -5.18
C VAL A 42 27.46 2.96 -4.50
N ASN A 43 28.65 2.55 -4.93
CA ASN A 43 29.92 3.01 -4.39
C ASN A 43 30.16 4.50 -4.66
N LYS A 44 29.75 5.01 -5.82
CA LYS A 44 29.86 6.43 -6.16
C LYS A 44 29.06 7.33 -5.20
N VAL A 45 27.92 6.84 -4.71
CA VAL A 45 26.99 7.62 -3.87
C VAL A 45 27.23 7.40 -2.37
N PHE A 46 27.39 6.15 -1.94
CA PHE A 46 27.46 5.78 -0.53
C PHE A 46 28.87 5.35 -0.09
N GLY A 47 29.68 4.83 -1.01
CA GLY A 47 30.98 4.25 -0.70
C GLY A 47 30.88 2.87 -0.04
N VAL A 48 31.84 2.01 -0.36
CA VAL A 48 31.89 0.60 0.08
C VAL A 48 31.80 0.40 1.59
N VAL A 49 32.37 1.31 2.39
CA VAL A 49 32.38 1.20 3.86
C VAL A 49 30.98 1.40 4.45
N ILE A 50 30.19 2.34 3.91
CA ILE A 50 28.82 2.58 4.39
C ILE A 50 27.92 1.40 4.02
N VAL A 51 28.02 0.91 2.79
CA VAL A 51 27.27 -0.25 2.33
C VAL A 51 27.57 -1.47 3.20
N TYR A 52 28.85 -1.69 3.55
CA TYR A 52 29.25 -2.77 4.47
C TYR A 52 28.55 -2.64 5.82
N LYS A 53 28.64 -1.45 6.44
CA LYS A 53 28.03 -1.20 7.74
C LYS A 53 26.52 -1.45 7.73
N ILE A 54 25.82 -0.98 6.70
CA ILE A 54 24.36 -1.19 6.55
C ILE A 54 24.05 -2.69 6.46
N LEU A 55 24.70 -3.42 5.56
CA LEU A 55 24.40 -4.84 5.35
C LEU A 55 24.85 -5.74 6.51
N SER A 56 25.89 -5.35 7.24
CA SER A 56 26.37 -6.07 8.43
C SER A 56 25.47 -5.91 9.66
N VAL A 57 24.72 -4.81 9.77
CA VAL A 57 23.78 -4.59 10.88
C VAL A 57 22.49 -5.40 10.71
N LEU A 58 22.11 -5.72 9.47
CA LEU A 58 20.91 -6.50 9.19
C LEU A 58 21.22 -7.99 9.41
N GLU A 59 20.37 -8.68 10.17
CA GLU A 59 20.53 -10.10 10.49
C GLU A 59 19.93 -10.98 9.39
N GLU A 60 18.72 -10.63 8.95
CA GLU A 60 17.93 -11.43 8.01
C GLU A 60 18.37 -11.23 6.55
N PRO A 61 18.54 -12.31 5.77
CA PRO A 61 18.89 -12.22 4.34
C PRO A 61 17.89 -11.40 3.52
N CYS A 62 16.58 -11.51 3.80
CA CYS A 62 15.55 -10.75 3.09
C CYS A 62 15.68 -9.24 3.33
N GLN A 63 16.06 -8.82 4.53
CA GLN A 63 16.30 -7.41 4.85
C GLN A 63 17.54 -6.90 4.13
N ARG A 64 18.61 -7.69 4.07
CA ARG A 64 19.83 -7.34 3.33
C ARG A 64 19.56 -7.21 1.84
N GLU A 65 18.75 -8.10 1.26
CA GLU A 65 18.32 -8.00 -0.13
C GLU A 65 17.53 -6.72 -0.39
N TYR A 66 16.53 -6.43 0.45
CA TYR A 66 15.75 -5.20 0.35
C TYR A 66 16.62 -3.95 0.48
N ALA A 67 17.54 -3.93 1.45
CA ALA A 67 18.46 -2.82 1.65
C ALA A 67 19.42 -2.65 0.46
N ALA A 68 19.96 -3.73 -0.09
CA ALA A 68 20.82 -3.67 -1.27
C ALA A 68 20.07 -3.11 -2.49
N ASN A 69 18.81 -3.54 -2.70
CA ASN A 69 17.96 -3.02 -3.77
C ASN A 69 17.61 -1.54 -3.57
N ALA A 70 17.30 -1.13 -2.34
CA ALA A 70 17.04 0.27 -1.99
C ALA A 70 18.27 1.15 -2.22
N LEU A 71 19.46 0.69 -1.82
CA LEU A 71 20.72 1.38 -2.08
C LEU A 71 20.98 1.53 -3.59
N CYS A 72 20.69 0.50 -4.39
CA CYS A 72 20.82 0.59 -5.85
C CYS A 72 19.86 1.62 -6.44
N TYR A 73 18.59 1.59 -6.02
CA TYR A 73 17.57 2.53 -6.49
C TYR A 73 17.94 3.98 -6.13
N GLU A 74 18.32 4.23 -4.88
CA GLU A 74 18.67 5.58 -4.44
C GLU A 74 19.97 6.09 -5.09
N ALA A 75 20.96 5.20 -5.29
CA ALA A 75 22.18 5.55 -6.00
C ALA A 75 21.91 5.96 -7.45
N GLU A 76 21.07 5.18 -8.16
CA GLU A 76 20.62 5.51 -9.51
C GLU A 76 19.92 6.87 -9.54
N ALA A 77 18.97 7.09 -8.64
CA ALA A 77 18.22 8.35 -8.57
C ALA A 77 19.15 9.55 -8.35
N ARG A 78 20.15 9.45 -7.44
CA ARG A 78 21.13 10.53 -7.21
C ARG A 78 22.12 10.72 -8.35
N ILE A 79 22.36 9.69 -9.16
CA ILE A 79 23.19 9.83 -10.37
C ILE A 79 22.42 10.56 -11.47
N GLN A 80 21.12 10.28 -11.62
CA GLN A 80 20.25 10.92 -12.60
C GLN A 80 19.88 12.35 -12.22
N ASP A 81 19.55 12.57 -10.94
CA ASP A 81 19.29 13.88 -10.36
C ASP A 81 20.14 14.07 -9.09
N PRO A 82 21.31 14.72 -9.21
CA PRO A 82 22.17 14.99 -8.06
C PRO A 82 21.59 15.98 -7.04
N ILE A 83 20.56 16.75 -7.41
CA ILE A 83 19.96 17.78 -6.54
C ILE A 83 18.84 17.17 -5.72
N HIS A 84 17.89 16.47 -6.36
CA HIS A 84 16.70 15.96 -5.68
C HIS A 84 16.70 14.44 -5.50
N GLY A 85 17.43 13.68 -6.33
CA GLY A 85 17.52 12.22 -6.24
C GLY A 85 16.16 11.55 -6.10
N TYR A 86 15.97 10.77 -5.03
CA TYR A 86 14.71 10.06 -4.78
C TYR A 86 13.54 10.98 -4.36
N ALA A 87 13.82 12.21 -3.92
CA ALA A 87 12.81 13.11 -3.38
C ALA A 87 11.81 13.57 -4.45
N ASP A 88 12.25 13.69 -5.71
CA ASP A 88 11.39 14.10 -6.83
C ASP A 88 10.32 13.04 -7.15
N PRO A 89 10.67 11.76 -7.40
CA PRO A 89 9.67 10.70 -7.51
C PRO A 89 8.75 10.60 -6.30
N LYS A 90 9.30 10.72 -5.07
CA LYS A 90 8.51 10.72 -3.84
C LYS A 90 7.44 11.81 -3.85
N LEU A 91 7.81 13.05 -4.17
CA LEU A 91 6.87 14.17 -4.24
C LEU A 91 5.79 13.93 -5.28
N ALA A 92 6.15 13.38 -6.44
CA ALA A 92 5.19 13.02 -7.48
C ALA A 92 4.18 11.97 -6.99
N PHE A 93 4.65 10.92 -6.29
CA PHE A 93 3.79 9.91 -5.70
C PHE A 93 2.89 10.47 -4.59
N ASP A 94 3.43 11.30 -3.70
CA ASP A 94 2.68 11.97 -2.63
C ASP A 94 1.52 12.80 -3.23
N ASN A 95 1.77 13.52 -4.31
CA ASN A 95 0.74 14.28 -5.03
C ASN A 95 -0.36 13.38 -5.62
N ILE A 96 0.02 12.24 -6.21
CA ILE A 96 -0.94 11.27 -6.77
C ILE A 96 -1.78 10.66 -5.64
N LEU A 97 -1.16 10.22 -4.54
CA LEU A 97 -1.86 9.67 -3.38
C LEU A 97 -2.85 10.68 -2.80
N ASN A 98 -2.44 11.94 -2.65
CA ASN A 98 -3.32 12.99 -2.14
C ASN A 98 -4.49 13.28 -3.09
N ARG A 99 -4.28 13.22 -4.41
CA ARG A 99 -5.36 13.32 -5.40
C ARG A 99 -6.33 12.16 -5.26
N LEU A 100 -5.83 10.93 -5.25
CA LEU A 100 -6.66 9.72 -5.15
C LEU A 100 -7.48 9.67 -3.86
N LYS A 101 -6.89 10.08 -2.73
CA LYS A 101 -7.63 10.21 -1.47
C LYS A 101 -8.79 11.19 -1.59
N ARG A 102 -8.56 12.35 -2.20
CA ARG A 102 -9.60 13.35 -2.44
C ARG A 102 -10.71 12.83 -3.35
N ASP A 103 -10.36 12.08 -4.39
CA ASP A 103 -11.33 11.49 -5.32
C ASP A 103 -12.22 10.45 -4.60
N ILE A 104 -11.61 9.62 -3.73
CA ILE A 104 -12.34 8.69 -2.86
C ILE A 104 -13.27 9.44 -1.90
N ASP A 105 -12.77 10.47 -1.22
CA ASP A 105 -13.57 11.27 -0.29
C ASP A 105 -14.74 11.95 -1.01
N SER A 106 -14.53 12.45 -2.23
CA SER A 106 -15.61 13.02 -3.05
C SER A 106 -16.67 11.97 -3.38
N ALA A 107 -16.26 10.78 -3.81
CA ALA A 107 -17.18 9.69 -4.13
C ALA A 107 -17.96 9.21 -2.88
N ILE A 108 -17.32 9.15 -1.72
CA ILE A 108 -17.98 8.84 -0.45
C ILE A 108 -19.04 9.90 -0.14
N ASN A 109 -18.70 11.19 -0.24
CA ASN A 109 -19.65 12.29 0.00
C ASN A 109 -20.84 12.27 -0.98
N GLU A 110 -20.61 11.91 -2.25
CA GLU A 110 -21.68 11.74 -3.25
C GLU A 110 -22.60 10.54 -2.93
N LEU A 111 -22.06 9.47 -2.33
CA LEU A 111 -22.84 8.31 -1.92
C LEU A 111 -23.55 8.53 -0.58
N GLU A 112 -23.06 9.43 0.26
CA GLU A 112 -23.65 9.82 1.54
C GLU A 112 -24.83 10.81 1.40
N ILE A 113 -25.37 11.03 0.19
CA ILE A 113 -26.63 11.76 0.02
C ILE A 113 -27.70 11.12 0.93
N PRO A 114 -28.19 11.86 1.94
CA PRO A 114 -29.18 11.29 2.84
C PRO A 114 -30.47 11.02 2.05
N MET A 115 -31.20 9.98 2.43
CA MET A 115 -32.37 9.47 1.68
C MET A 115 -33.46 10.54 1.41
N ASP A 116 -33.46 11.63 2.16
CA ASP A 116 -34.33 12.80 2.01
C ASP A 116 -33.90 13.74 0.86
N LYS A 117 -32.62 13.69 0.44
CA LYS A 117 -32.05 14.41 -0.69
C LYS A 117 -31.90 13.57 -1.96
N VAL A 118 -32.16 12.26 -1.88
CA VAL A 118 -32.32 11.43 -3.07
C VAL A 118 -33.54 11.95 -3.83
N PRO A 119 -33.41 12.35 -5.10
CA PRO A 119 -34.57 12.73 -5.90
C PRO A 119 -35.62 11.62 -5.78
N GLN A 120 -36.84 11.98 -5.38
CA GLN A 120 -37.92 11.01 -5.28
C GLN A 120 -38.25 10.48 -6.69
N TYR A 121 -37.58 9.40 -7.10
CA TYR A 121 -37.80 8.75 -8.39
C TYR A 121 -39.18 8.08 -8.51
N PHE A 122 -40.02 8.22 -7.48
CA PHE A 122 -41.41 7.75 -7.45
C PHE A 122 -42.29 8.33 -8.58
N ASN A 123 -41.84 9.38 -9.28
CA ASN A 123 -42.55 9.95 -10.42
C ASN A 123 -41.64 10.24 -11.65
N LEU A 124 -40.49 9.55 -11.79
CA LEU A 124 -39.83 9.56 -13.08
C LEU A 124 -40.69 8.70 -14.04
N PRO A 125 -41.16 9.22 -15.19
CA PRO A 125 -41.72 8.37 -16.21
C PRO A 125 -40.57 7.51 -16.73
N ILE A 126 -40.35 6.35 -16.11
CA ILE A 126 -39.54 5.29 -16.70
C ILE A 126 -40.14 5.09 -18.09
N SER A 127 -39.37 5.32 -19.16
CA SER A 127 -39.88 5.12 -20.51
C SER A 127 -40.40 3.69 -20.57
N ILE A 128 -41.67 3.55 -20.94
CA ILE A 128 -42.36 2.25 -21.00
C ILE A 128 -41.64 1.32 -21.98
N ASP A 129 -40.71 1.83 -22.80
CA ASP A 129 -39.80 1.06 -23.64
C ASP A 129 -38.83 0.15 -22.87
N PHE A 130 -38.59 0.38 -21.57
CA PHE A 130 -37.83 -0.55 -20.70
C PHE A 130 -38.72 -1.53 -19.93
N ALA A 131 -40.04 -1.38 -19.99
CA ALA A 131 -40.97 -2.36 -19.45
C ALA A 131 -41.22 -3.44 -20.51
N GLU A 132 -40.32 -4.41 -20.58
CA GLU A 132 -40.63 -5.71 -21.19
C GLU A 132 -42.00 -6.22 -20.70
N PRO A 133 -42.72 -7.02 -21.49
CA PRO A 133 -43.99 -7.64 -21.11
C PRO A 133 -43.98 -8.31 -19.73
N CYS A 134 -42.81 -8.75 -19.26
CA CYS A 134 -42.61 -9.34 -17.93
C CYS A 134 -42.76 -8.35 -16.77
N LEU A 135 -42.40 -7.06 -16.93
CA LEU A 135 -42.45 -6.09 -15.83
C LEU A 135 -43.91 -5.71 -15.49
N PHE A 136 -44.77 -5.60 -16.50
CA PHE A 136 -46.20 -5.37 -16.28
C PHE A 136 -46.88 -6.55 -15.57
N SER A 137 -46.51 -7.78 -15.95
CA SER A 137 -46.96 -9.00 -15.25
C SER A 137 -46.51 -9.02 -13.79
N LEU A 138 -45.23 -8.69 -13.54
CA LEU A 138 -44.67 -8.68 -12.18
C LEU A 138 -45.30 -7.58 -11.31
N ILE A 139 -45.54 -6.39 -11.86
CA ILE A 139 -46.20 -5.29 -11.14
C ILE A 139 -47.64 -5.66 -10.76
N ASN A 140 -48.40 -6.26 -11.68
CA ASN A 140 -49.75 -6.72 -11.38
C ASN A 140 -49.74 -7.85 -10.34
N GLU A 141 -48.81 -8.80 -10.44
CA GLU A 141 -48.64 -9.88 -9.47
C GLU A 141 -48.23 -9.35 -8.08
N MET A 142 -47.42 -8.29 -8.02
CA MET A 142 -47.07 -7.58 -6.77
C MET A 142 -48.25 -6.81 -6.17
N LEU A 143 -49.12 -6.24 -7.00
CA LEU A 143 -50.35 -5.56 -6.54
C LEU A 143 -51.38 -6.56 -6.00
N GLU A 144 -51.44 -7.76 -6.58
CA GLU A 144 -52.33 -8.87 -6.18
C GLU A 144 -51.87 -9.64 -4.94
N LEU A 145 -50.65 -9.40 -4.42
CA LEU A 145 -50.20 -10.05 -3.19
C LEU A 145 -51.12 -9.73 -2.00
N ASN A 146 -51.45 -10.77 -1.23
CA ASN A 146 -52.20 -10.59 0.01
C ASN A 146 -51.32 -9.94 1.11
N GLU A 147 -51.97 -9.38 2.13
CA GLU A 147 -51.25 -8.66 3.20
C GLU A 147 -50.24 -9.55 3.96
N ASN A 148 -50.49 -10.86 4.04
CA ASN A 148 -49.54 -11.78 4.68
C ASN A 148 -48.26 -11.91 3.84
N GLN A 149 -48.40 -12.09 2.53
CA GLN A 149 -47.26 -12.16 1.59
C GLN A 149 -46.48 -10.84 1.56
N LYS A 150 -47.18 -9.69 1.56
CA LYS A 150 -46.54 -8.36 1.65
C LYS A 150 -45.77 -8.18 2.95
N ASN A 151 -46.32 -8.61 4.08
CA ASN A 151 -45.65 -8.58 5.38
C ASN A 151 -44.43 -9.53 5.43
N GLN A 152 -44.51 -10.68 4.77
CA GLN A 152 -43.39 -11.62 4.68
C GLN A 152 -42.24 -11.05 3.83
N LEU A 153 -42.55 -10.40 2.70
CA LEU A 153 -41.57 -9.72 1.87
C LEU A 153 -40.87 -8.56 2.62
N ARG A 154 -41.64 -7.72 3.32
CA ARG A 154 -41.06 -6.63 4.13
C ARG A 154 -40.04 -7.15 5.14
N ARG A 155 -40.36 -8.23 5.84
CA ARG A 155 -39.44 -8.85 6.82
C ARG A 155 -38.17 -9.37 6.17
N LEU A 156 -38.25 -9.96 4.98
CA LEU A 156 -37.09 -10.44 4.23
C LEU A 156 -36.17 -9.28 3.80
N VAL A 157 -36.74 -8.19 3.29
CA VAL A 157 -35.99 -6.99 2.90
C VAL A 157 -35.32 -6.35 4.12
N ASP A 158 -36.04 -6.22 5.24
CA ASP A 158 -35.49 -5.66 6.47
C ASP A 158 -34.38 -6.54 7.08
N ALA A 159 -34.52 -7.86 7.03
CA ALA A 159 -33.49 -8.80 7.46
C ALA A 159 -32.23 -8.65 6.61
N ARG A 160 -32.37 -8.59 5.28
CA ARG A 160 -31.23 -8.45 4.40
C ARG A 160 -30.55 -7.09 4.54
N ARG A 161 -31.33 -6.03 4.78
CA ARG A 161 -30.80 -4.69 5.09
C ARG A 161 -29.97 -4.70 6.39
N LYS A 162 -30.43 -5.41 7.43
CA LYS A 162 -29.68 -5.57 8.69
C LYS A 162 -28.40 -6.36 8.50
N GLU A 163 -28.40 -7.42 7.68
CA GLU A 163 -27.18 -8.17 7.37
C GLU A 163 -26.14 -7.32 6.64
N ILE A 164 -26.56 -6.52 5.66
CA ILE A 164 -25.67 -5.58 4.95
C ILE A 164 -25.11 -4.52 5.91
N ALA A 165 -25.94 -3.99 6.81
CA ALA A 165 -25.50 -3.04 7.82
C ALA A 165 -24.51 -3.67 8.83
N ALA A 166 -24.73 -4.93 9.23
CA ALA A 166 -23.83 -5.66 10.12
C ALA A 166 -22.47 -5.95 9.46
N MET A 167 -22.43 -6.22 8.16
CA MET A 167 -21.18 -6.36 7.41
C MET A 167 -20.36 -5.06 7.42
N ARG A 168 -21.01 -3.88 7.31
CA ARG A 168 -20.32 -2.58 7.42
C ARG A 168 -19.72 -2.29 8.80
N ILE A 169 -20.28 -2.82 9.88
CA ILE A 169 -19.76 -2.59 11.25
C ILE A 169 -18.46 -3.37 11.48
N ASN A 170 -18.35 -4.58 10.92
CA ASN A 170 -17.15 -5.41 11.08
C ASN A 170 -15.93 -4.85 10.35
N ASP A 171 -16.11 -4.15 9.21
CA ASP A 171 -15.01 -3.50 8.50
C ASP A 171 -14.43 -2.29 9.28
N GLN A 172 -15.20 -1.68 10.20
CA GLN A 172 -14.77 -0.55 11.01
C GLN A 172 -13.91 -0.96 12.23
N ASP A 173 -14.03 -2.20 12.70
CA ASP A 173 -13.25 -2.72 13.83
C ASP A 173 -11.86 -3.27 13.42
N ASP A 174 -11.66 -3.59 12.13
CA ASP A 174 -10.37 -4.06 11.62
C ASP A 174 -9.37 -2.93 11.31
N VAL A 175 -9.83 -1.67 11.18
CA VAL A 175 -8.96 -0.50 10.98
C VAL A 175 -8.32 0.04 12.26
N HIS A 176 -8.64 -0.50 13.44
CA HIS A 176 -8.06 -0.06 14.73
C HIS A 176 -7.02 -1.01 15.32
N ARG A 177 -6.56 -2.03 14.57
CA ARG A 177 -5.55 -2.98 15.06
C ARG A 177 -4.12 -2.74 14.54
N ALA A 178 -3.91 -1.70 13.74
CA ALA A 178 -2.60 -1.40 13.16
C ALA A 178 -1.94 -0.12 13.73
N ASP A 179 -2.04 0.12 15.03
CA ASP A 179 -1.16 1.09 15.72
C ASP A 179 -0.49 0.42 16.91
N GLY A 180 0.69 -0.17 16.65
CA GLY A 180 1.45 -0.90 17.65
C GLY A 180 2.95 -0.94 17.33
N ALA A 181 3.63 0.21 17.49
CA ALA A 181 5.06 0.42 17.84
C ALA A 181 5.44 1.84 17.39
N SER A 182 6.00 2.76 18.17
CA SER A 182 6.94 2.66 19.29
C SER A 182 7.11 4.04 20.00
N PRO A 183 7.90 4.17 21.09
CA PRO A 183 7.70 5.12 22.18
C PRO A 183 8.46 6.45 22.04
N SER A 184 7.94 7.50 22.69
CA SER A 184 8.68 8.74 22.96
C SER A 184 8.35 9.25 24.36
N SER A 185 9.17 8.87 25.33
CA SER A 185 9.26 9.51 26.64
C SER A 185 9.89 10.90 26.50
N GLY A 186 9.06 11.95 26.57
CA GLY A 186 9.51 13.32 26.82
C GLY A 186 9.73 13.56 28.32
N PRO A 187 10.68 14.44 28.71
CA PRO A 187 11.01 14.66 30.12
C PRO A 187 9.93 15.45 30.87
N PRO A 188 9.76 15.24 32.19
CA PRO A 188 8.74 15.94 32.97
C PRO A 188 9.16 17.39 33.23
N ASN A 189 8.30 18.31 32.79
CA ASN A 189 8.35 19.74 33.07
C ASN A 189 8.03 19.98 34.56
N GLN A 190 9.05 20.28 35.35
CA GLN A 190 8.88 20.79 36.71
C GLN A 190 8.67 22.31 36.64
N ASN A 191 7.44 22.76 36.88
CA ASN A 191 7.16 24.12 37.34
C ASN A 191 5.73 24.23 37.87
N LYS A 192 5.58 24.32 39.21
CA LYS A 192 4.86 25.39 39.95
C LYS A 192 4.80 25.06 41.46
N PRO A 193 4.59 26.04 42.36
CA PRO A 193 4.81 27.50 42.28
C PRO A 193 6.10 27.96 42.96
#